data_AF-A0A967GF63-F1
#
_entry.id   AF-A0A967GF63-F1
#
_cell.length_a   1.000
_cell.length_b   1.000
_cell.length_c   1.000
_cell.angle_alpha   90.00
_cell.angle_beta   90.00
_cell.angle_gamma   90.00
#
_symmetry.space_group_name_H-M   'P 1'
#
loop_
_entity.id
_entity.type
_entity.pdbx_description
1 polymer ?
#
loop_
_entity_poly.entity_id
_entity_poly.type
_entity_poly.pdbx_seq_one_letter_code
_entity_poly.pdbx_strand_id
1 'polypeptide(L)' 'MAYVDELETLHGNPHRSDIAWKLGIDADVTNEDVRCAEVRNWIERLVIPSMGR' A
#
# COMPACT_ATOMS: atom_id res chain seq x y z
N MET A 1 14.95 7.66 -15.42
CA MET A 1 15.22 6.65 -14.38
C MET A 1 14.95 7.21 -12.99
N ALA A 2 15.32 8.47 -12.69
CA ALA A 2 15.10 9.13 -11.39
C ALA A 2 13.71 8.94 -10.73
N TYR A 3 12.61 8.97 -11.48
CA TYR A 3 11.27 8.73 -10.93
C TYR A 3 11.11 7.32 -10.33
N VAL A 4 11.64 6.30 -11.00
CA VAL A 4 11.59 4.91 -10.51
C VAL A 4 12.49 4.76 -9.29
N ASP A 5 13.68 5.37 -9.32
CA ASP A 5 14.61 5.32 -8.18
C ASP A 5 14.00 5.96 -6.92
N GLU A 6 13.20 7.02 -7.08
CA GLU A 6 12.45 7.65 -5.99
C GLU A 6 11.33 6.75 -5.45
N LEU A 7 10.62 6.02 -6.32
CA LEU A 7 9.63 5.03 -5.91
C LEU A 7 10.26 3.88 -5.12
N GLU A 8 11.38 3.32 -5.61
CA GLU A 8 12.12 2.25 -4.92
C GLU A 8 12.67 2.74 -3.57
N THR A 9 13.16 3.99 -3.53
CA THR A 9 13.62 4.61 -2.27
C THR A 9 12.47 4.77 -1.27
N LEU A 10 11.30 5.23 -1.74
CA LEU A 10 10.12 5.38 -0.89
C LEU A 10 9.58 4.02 -0.43
N HIS A 11 9.63 3.00 -1.28
CA HIS A 11 9.26 1.63 -0.91
C HIS A 11 10.18 1.08 0.19
N GLY A 12 11.49 1.28 0.05
CA GLY A 12 12.48 0.85 1.04
C GLY A 12 12.42 1.64 2.37
N ASN A 13 11.94 2.88 2.35
CA ASN A 13 11.69 3.69 3.54
C ASN A 13 10.38 4.49 3.41
N PRO A 14 9.23 3.90 3.80
CA PRO A 14 7.90 4.51 3.71
C PRO A 14 7.73 5.83 4.49
N HIS A 15 8.64 6.12 5.43
CA HIS A 15 8.61 7.33 6.25
C HIS A 15 9.31 8.53 5.59
N ARG A 16 9.82 8.40 4.35
CA ARG A 16 10.39 9.50 3.56
C ARG A 16 9.31 10.46 3.06
N SER A 17 8.81 11.29 3.97
CA SER A 17 7.77 12.29 3.69
C SER A 17 8.16 13.28 2.59
N ASP A 18 9.46 13.56 2.43
CA ASP A 18 9.99 14.41 1.38
C ASP A 18 9.78 13.80 -0.03
N ILE A 19 10.02 12.49 -0.17
CA ILE A 19 9.79 11.78 -1.44
C ILE A 19 8.28 11.57 -1.63
N ALA A 20 7.56 11.16 -0.58
CA ALA A 20 6.11 10.96 -0.64
C ALA A 20 5.38 12.23 -1.12
N TRP A 21 5.71 13.39 -0.55
CA TRP A 21 5.16 14.68 -0.99
C TRP A 21 5.54 15.04 -2.42
N LYS A 22 6.81 14.81 -2.80
CA LYS A 22 7.27 15.06 -4.18
C LYS A 22 6.49 14.23 -5.20
N LEU A 23 6.20 12.97 -4.86
CA LEU A 23 5.51 12.03 -5.75
C LEU A 23 3.98 12.09 -5.63
N GLY A 24 3.44 12.83 -4.66
CA GLY A 24 2.00 12.88 -4.39
C GLY A 24 1.45 11.56 -3.84
N ILE A 25 2.26 10.80 -3.10
CA ILE A 25 1.90 9.51 -2.52
C ILE A 25 1.61 9.71 -1.03
N ASP A 26 0.52 9.13 -0.55
CA ASP A 26 0.06 9.25 0.84
C ASP A 26 0.15 7.92 1.60
N ALA A 27 -0.37 7.93 2.83
CA ALA A 27 -0.35 6.79 3.73
C ALA A 27 -1.21 5.61 3.23
N ASP A 28 -2.19 5.84 2.35
CA ASP A 28 -3.03 4.75 1.83
C ASP A 28 -2.22 3.80 0.95
N VAL A 29 -1.08 4.26 0.41
CA VAL A 29 -0.13 3.45 -0.36
C VAL A 29 1.09 3.05 0.47
N THR A 30 1.67 3.97 1.26
CA THR A 30 2.93 3.69 1.98
C THR A 30 2.74 2.81 3.22
N ASN A 31 1.57 2.85 3.86
CA ASN A 31 1.27 2.02 5.02
C ASN A 31 0.70 0.66 4.60
N GLU A 32 1.39 -0.42 4.97
CA GLU A 32 0.97 -1.79 4.65
C GLU A 32 -0.39 -2.16 5.24
N ASP A 33 -0.65 -1.74 6.49
CA ASP A 33 -1.90 -2.04 7.16
C ASP A 33 -3.09 -1.38 6.50
N VAL A 34 -2.87 -0.23 5.86
CA VAL A 34 -3.90 0.51 5.11
C VAL A 34 -4.03 -0.05 3.70
N ARG A 35 -2.94 -0.14 2.92
CA ARG A 35 -3.01 -0.57 1.50
C ARG A 35 -3.59 -1.97 1.32
N CYS A 36 -3.41 -2.85 2.32
CA CYS A 36 -3.92 -4.21 2.29
C CYS A 36 -5.25 -4.39 3.03
N ALA A 37 -5.78 -3.36 3.68
CA ALA A 37 -6.99 -3.47 4.51
C ALA A 37 -8.18 -3.99 3.70
N GLU A 38 -8.43 -3.43 2.52
CA GLU A 38 -9.59 -3.82 1.70
C GLU A 38 -9.48 -5.26 1.21
N VAL A 39 -8.32 -5.66 0.67
CA VAL A 39 -8.11 -7.02 0.15
C VAL A 39 -8.19 -8.04 1.29
N ARG A 40 -7.58 -7.74 2.44
CA ARG A 40 -7.65 -8.58 3.64
C ARG A 40 -9.12 -8.75 4.08
N ASN A 41 -9.86 -7.66 4.19
CA ASN A 41 -11.28 -7.69 4.54
C ASN A 41 -12.11 -8.45 3.52
N TRP A 42 -11.87 -8.26 2.22
CA TRP A 42 -12.57 -8.98 1.17
C TRP A 42 -12.32 -10.49 1.27
N ILE A 43 -11.08 -10.92 1.49
CA ILE A 43 -10.75 -12.33 1.68
C ILE A 43 -11.43 -12.88 2.94
N GLU A 44 -11.26 -12.22 4.08
CA GLU A 44 -11.72 -12.70 5.39
C GLU A 44 -13.24 -12.66 5.56
N ARG A 45 -13.91 -11.66 5.00
CA ARG A 45 -15.34 -11.39 5.24
C ARG A 45 -16.24 -11.84 4.09
N LEU A 46 -15.70 -12.00 2.88
CA LEU A 46 -16.49 -12.38 1.70
C LEU A 46 -16.01 -13.69 1.09
N VAL A 47 -14.74 -13.78 0.69
CA VAL A 47 -14.22 -14.96 -0.02
C VAL A 47 -14.29 -16.22 0.85
N ILE A 48 -13.59 -16.25 1.98
CA ILE A 48 -13.53 -17.43 2.87
C ILE A 48 -14.94 -17.85 3.33
N PRO A 49 -15.83 -16.95 3.81
CA PRO A 49 -17.18 -17.32 4.20
C PRO A 49 -18.05 -17.85 3.05
N SER A 50 -17.78 -17.46 1.81
CA SER A 50 -18.55 -17.90 0.63
C SER A 50 -18.09 -19.24 0.04
N MET A 51 -16.87 -19.70 0.33
CA MET A 51 -16.30 -20.93 -0.24
C MET A 51 -17.00 -22.22 0.24
N GLY A 52 -17.71 -22.18 1.37
CA GLY A 52 -18.47 -23.31 1.91
C GLY A 52 -19.95 -23.32 1.57
N ARG A 53 -20.42 -22.43 0.68
CA ARG A 53 -21.80 -22.39 0.19
C ARG A 53 -22.00 -23.23 -1.06
#